data_AF-A0A160V7E2-F1
#
_entry.id   AF-A0A160V7E2-F1
#
_cell.length_a   1.000
_cell.length_b   1.000
_cell.length_c   1.000
_cell.angle_alpha   90.00
_cell.angle_beta   90.00
_cell.angle_gamma   90.00
#
_symmetry.space_group_name_H-M   'P 1'
#
loop_
_entity.id
_entity.type
_entity.pdbx_description
1 polymer ?
#
loop_
_entity_poly.entity_id
_entity_poly.type
_entity_poly.pdbx_seq_one_letter_code
_entity_poly.pdbx_strand_id
1 'polypeptide(L)'
;MRRDTPLRKARTCYGHLAGVAGVALMEELLGREWLEEEPVPVSGNRVRYALTTKGRKAMEELGVEVSTAAKSTGNFAFGCLDWTEPGLHLGGSLGRAVTACLSERGFVVRTEGEREVTLDGSPRFWVT
;
A
#
# COMPACT_ATOMS: atom_id res chain seq x y z
N MET A 1 18.49 0.12 -18.13
CA MET A 1 18.53 0.59 -16.74
C MET A 1 17.36 1.55 -16.54
N ARG A 2 16.39 1.25 -15.64
CA ARG A 2 15.31 2.20 -15.33
C ARG A 2 15.92 3.40 -14.60
N ARG A 3 15.55 4.63 -14.97
CA ARG A 3 16.10 5.85 -14.36
C ARG A 3 15.62 5.97 -12.91
N ASP A 4 16.53 6.35 -12.01
CA ASP A 4 16.21 6.59 -10.59
C ASP A 4 15.55 7.96 -10.40
N THR A 5 14.30 8.09 -10.87
CA THR A 5 13.53 9.34 -10.74
C THR A 5 12.80 9.39 -9.40
N PRO A 6 12.56 10.58 -8.82
CA PRO A 6 11.75 10.72 -7.61
C PRO A 6 10.36 10.07 -7.73
N LEU A 7 9.66 10.27 -8.86
CA LEU A 7 8.41 9.57 -9.19
C LEU A 7 8.49 8.03 -9.13
N ARG A 8 9.65 7.44 -9.48
CA ARG A 8 9.89 6.00 -9.39
C ARG A 8 10.09 5.57 -7.93
N LYS A 9 10.78 6.39 -7.12
CA LYS A 9 11.03 6.10 -5.70
C LYS A 9 9.73 5.98 -4.93
N ALA A 10 8.85 6.97 -5.09
CA ALA A 10 7.55 6.95 -4.45
C ALA A 10 6.54 7.82 -5.19
N ARG A 11 5.32 7.30 -5.29
CA ARG A 11 4.19 7.99 -5.91
C ARG A 11 2.88 7.45 -5.39
N THR A 12 1.78 8.07 -5.81
CA THR A 12 0.43 7.56 -5.64
C THR A 12 -0.11 6.92 -6.93
N CYS A 13 -0.87 5.85 -6.76
CA CYS A 13 -1.60 5.14 -7.79
C CYS A 13 -3.05 4.98 -7.32
N TYR A 14 -3.94 5.87 -7.78
CA TYR A 14 -5.35 5.92 -7.35
C TYR A 14 -5.54 6.00 -5.82
N GLY A 15 -4.65 6.74 -5.15
CA GLY A 15 -4.65 6.94 -3.70
C GLY A 15 -3.85 5.89 -2.92
N HIS A 16 -3.25 4.90 -3.57
CA HIS A 16 -2.36 3.93 -2.93
C HIS A 16 -0.89 4.32 -3.10
N LEU A 17 -0.04 4.05 -2.11
CA LEU A 17 1.41 4.17 -2.25
C LEU A 17 1.94 3.18 -3.29
N ALA A 18 2.80 3.70 -4.16
CA ALA A 18 3.30 3.06 -5.37
C ALA A 18 4.77 3.47 -5.60
N GLY A 19 5.39 2.99 -6.66
CA GLY A 19 6.83 3.06 -6.88
C GLY A 19 7.59 2.03 -6.04
N VAL A 20 8.90 2.23 -5.90
CA VAL A 20 9.79 1.36 -5.10
C VAL A 20 9.26 1.21 -3.68
N ALA A 21 8.84 2.31 -3.06
CA ALA A 21 8.31 2.28 -1.70
C ALA A 21 6.98 1.51 -1.56
N GLY A 22 6.08 1.60 -2.54
CA GLY A 22 4.81 0.89 -2.51
C GLY A 22 4.98 -0.62 -2.67
N VAL A 23 5.90 -1.04 -3.55
CA VAL A 23 6.24 -2.46 -3.73
C VAL A 23 6.94 -3.01 -2.49
N ALA A 24 7.95 -2.30 -1.96
CA ALA A 24 8.66 -2.72 -0.76
C ALA A 24 7.75 -2.77 0.49
N LEU A 25 6.76 -1.87 0.59
CA LEU A 25 5.75 -1.95 1.64
C LEU A 25 4.89 -3.20 1.50
N MET A 26 4.46 -3.56 0.29
CA MET A 26 3.70 -4.80 0.07
C MET A 26 4.52 -6.03 0.49
N GLU A 27 5.81 -6.07 0.15
CA GLU A 27 6.72 -7.14 0.55
C GLU A 27 6.86 -7.25 2.08
N GLU A 28 6.98 -6.13 2.79
CA GLU A 28 7.01 -6.12 4.27
C GLU A 28 5.70 -6.63 4.88
N LEU A 29 4.54 -6.25 4.32
CA LEU A 29 3.23 -6.71 4.80
C LEU A 29 3.05 -8.23 4.60
N LEU A 30 3.50 -8.76 3.46
CA LEU A 30 3.47 -10.20 3.17
C LEU A 30 4.47 -10.96 4.03
N GLY A 31 5.72 -10.47 4.13
CA GLY A 31 6.77 -11.11 4.93
C GLY A 31 6.46 -11.15 6.43
N ARG A 32 5.59 -10.26 6.90
CA ARG A 32 5.07 -10.26 8.29
C ARG A 32 3.79 -11.07 8.46
N GLU A 33 3.26 -11.65 7.40
CA GLU A 33 1.98 -12.38 7.37
C GLU A 33 0.80 -11.49 7.77
N TRP A 34 0.88 -10.19 7.49
CA TRP A 34 -0.25 -9.28 7.71
C TRP A 34 -1.28 -9.42 6.59
N LEU A 35 -0.79 -9.70 5.39
CA LEU A 35 -1.60 -10.05 4.24
C LEU A 35 -1.29 -11.48 3.80
N GLU A 36 -2.28 -12.15 3.24
CA GLU A 36 -2.14 -13.43 2.58
C GLU A 36 -2.83 -13.39 1.21
N GLU A 37 -2.25 -14.06 0.22
CA GLU A 37 -2.84 -14.16 -1.11
C GLU A 37 -4.03 -15.13 -1.08
N GLU A 38 -5.15 -14.73 -1.69
CA GLU A 38 -6.31 -15.60 -1.86
C GLU A 38 -6.38 -16.17 -3.30
N PRO A 39 -6.81 -17.43 -3.46
CA PRO A 39 -6.79 -18.11 -4.75
C PRO A 39 -7.79 -17.54 -5.78
N VAL A 40 -8.81 -16.82 -5.31
CA VAL A 40 -9.85 -16.25 -6.18
C VAL A 40 -9.53 -14.78 -6.45
N PRO A 41 -9.20 -14.38 -7.69
CA PRO A 41 -8.84 -13.00 -8.00
C PRO A 41 -10.01 -12.03 -7.73
N VAL A 42 -9.68 -10.75 -7.61
CA VAL A 42 -10.68 -9.68 -7.67
C VAL A 42 -10.98 -9.30 -9.11
N SER A 43 -11.95 -8.40 -9.30
CA SER A 43 -12.30 -7.82 -10.60
C SER A 43 -11.07 -7.30 -11.36
N GLY A 44 -11.03 -7.59 -12.66
CA GLY A 44 -9.89 -7.27 -13.54
C GLY A 44 -8.73 -8.25 -13.45
N ASN A 45 -8.97 -9.49 -12.99
CA ASN A 45 -7.98 -10.56 -12.86
C ASN A 45 -6.74 -10.16 -12.03
N ARG A 46 -6.97 -9.39 -10.97
CA ARG A 46 -5.91 -8.96 -10.05
C ARG A 46 -5.85 -9.91 -8.86
N VAL A 47 -4.63 -10.14 -8.37
CA VAL A 47 -4.38 -10.93 -7.16
C VAL A 47 -5.19 -10.36 -6.00
N ARG A 48 -5.95 -11.22 -5.33
CA ARG A 48 -6.70 -10.85 -4.13
C ARG A 48 -5.83 -11.08 -2.92
N TYR A 49 -5.88 -10.16 -1.96
CA TYR A 49 -5.25 -10.36 -0.66
C TYR A 49 -6.29 -10.28 0.45
N ALA A 50 -6.19 -11.18 1.42
CA ALA A 50 -6.91 -11.11 2.68
C ALA A 50 -6.03 -10.47 3.75
N LEU A 51 -6.66 -9.72 4.66
CA LEU A 51 -6.02 -9.21 5.87
C LEU A 51 -6.15 -10.26 6.97
N THR A 52 -5.02 -10.78 7.45
CA THR A 52 -5.00 -11.79 8.50
C THR A 52 -5.42 -11.19 9.84
N THR A 53 -5.77 -12.01 10.82
CA THR A 53 -6.06 -11.52 12.19
C THR A 53 -4.87 -10.77 12.79
N LYS A 54 -3.66 -11.27 12.54
CA LYS A 54 -2.39 -10.64 12.96
C LYS A 54 -2.22 -9.28 12.29
N GLY A 55 -2.42 -9.22 10.97
CA GLY A 55 -2.31 -7.98 10.19
C GLY A 55 -3.33 -6.95 10.60
N ARG A 56 -4.58 -7.36 10.85
CA ARG A 56 -5.64 -6.47 11.35
C ARG A 56 -5.21 -5.79 12.64
N LYS A 57 -4.83 -6.57 13.64
CA LYS A 57 -4.43 -6.05 14.95
C LYS A 57 -3.28 -5.05 14.81
N ALA A 58 -2.24 -5.42 14.07
CA ALA A 58 -1.08 -4.56 13.90
C ALA A 58 -1.41 -3.28 13.11
N MET A 59 -2.22 -3.36 12.05
CA MET A 59 -2.66 -2.17 11.30
C MET A 59 -3.51 -1.23 12.17
N GLU A 60 -4.42 -1.77 12.98
CA GLU A 60 -5.23 -0.97 13.92
C GLU A 60 -4.34 -0.33 15.00
N GLU A 61 -3.32 -1.03 15.52
CA GLU A 61 -2.31 -0.48 16.44
C GLU A 61 -1.48 0.65 15.81
N LEU A 62 -1.20 0.58 14.51
CA LEU A 62 -0.55 1.66 13.76
C LEU A 62 -1.46 2.86 13.49
N GLY A 63 -2.77 2.75 13.77
CA GLY A 63 -3.76 3.77 13.48
C GLY A 63 -4.37 3.70 12.08
N VAL A 64 -4.28 2.56 11.39
CA VAL A 64 -4.97 2.36 10.11
C VAL A 64 -6.46 2.14 10.35
N GLU A 65 -7.30 2.91 9.67
CA GLU A 65 -8.77 2.81 9.73
C GLU A 65 -9.33 1.60 8.96
N VAL A 66 -8.96 0.39 9.38
CA VAL A 66 -9.30 -0.89 8.71
C VAL A 66 -10.82 -1.09 8.62
N SER A 67 -11.55 -0.80 9.70
CA SER A 67 -13.00 -0.97 9.75
C SER A 67 -13.73 -0.07 8.74
N THR A 68 -13.22 1.13 8.52
CA THR A 68 -13.73 2.06 7.52
C THR A 68 -13.39 1.58 6.12
N ALA A 69 -12.15 1.12 5.89
CA ALA A 69 -11.73 0.56 4.62
C ALA A 69 -12.58 -0.67 4.20
N ALA A 70 -12.92 -1.54 5.15
CA ALA A 70 -13.72 -2.75 4.90
C ALA A 70 -15.17 -2.46 4.49
N LYS A 71 -15.71 -1.28 4.79
CA LYS A 71 -17.07 -0.86 4.41
C LYS A 71 -17.14 -0.23 3.01
N SER A 72 -16.00 -0.06 2.33
CA SER A 72 -15.97 0.49 0.98
C SER A 72 -16.62 -0.45 -0.03
N THR A 73 -17.27 0.12 -1.06
CA THR A 73 -17.91 -0.66 -2.14
C THR A 73 -16.92 -1.23 -3.17
N GLY A 74 -15.65 -0.82 -3.12
CA GLY A 74 -14.59 -1.32 -4.00
C GLY A 74 -13.89 -2.57 -3.45
N ASN A 75 -12.92 -3.09 -4.20
CA ASN A 75 -12.06 -4.18 -3.72
C ASN A 75 -11.30 -3.73 -2.47
N PHE A 76 -11.32 -4.56 -1.42
CA PHE A 76 -10.70 -4.25 -0.14
C PHE A 76 -9.17 -4.20 -0.22
N ALA A 77 -8.54 -5.31 -0.63
CA ALA A 77 -7.11 -5.42 -0.85
C ALA A 77 -6.81 -6.26 -2.10
N PHE A 78 -5.92 -5.75 -2.96
CA PHE A 78 -5.49 -6.45 -4.17
C PHE A 78 -4.09 -6.01 -4.61
N GLY A 79 -3.43 -6.84 -5.41
CA GLY A 79 -2.15 -6.50 -6.03
C GLY A 79 -2.31 -5.54 -7.19
N CYS A 80 -1.88 -4.29 -7.03
CA CYS A 80 -1.90 -3.31 -8.09
C CYS A 80 -0.54 -3.29 -8.80
N LEU A 81 -0.55 -3.48 -10.12
CA LEU A 81 0.67 -3.44 -10.92
C LEU A 81 1.25 -2.03 -10.95
N ASP A 82 2.54 -1.92 -10.67
CA ASP A 82 3.26 -0.66 -10.85
C ASP A 82 3.87 -0.57 -12.26
N TRP A 83 3.59 0.52 -12.98
CA TRP A 83 4.22 0.80 -14.27
C TRP A 83 5.68 1.28 -14.16
N THR A 84 6.14 1.69 -12.97
CA THR A 84 7.51 2.15 -12.70
C THR A 84 8.40 1.05 -12.14
N GLU A 85 7.84 0.07 -11.41
CA GLU A 85 8.57 -1.03 -10.75
C GLU A 85 8.09 -2.43 -11.16
N PRO A 86 8.98 -3.45 -11.19
CA PRO A 86 8.52 -4.83 -11.26
C PRO A 86 7.95 -5.23 -9.89
N GLY A 87 6.63 -5.28 -9.76
CA GLY A 87 6.00 -5.71 -8.52
C GLY A 87 4.55 -5.30 -8.38
N LEU A 88 3.91 -5.84 -7.34
CA LEU A 88 2.56 -5.48 -6.94
C LEU A 88 2.66 -4.60 -5.69
N HIS A 89 2.05 -3.42 -5.74
CA HIS A 89 1.84 -2.59 -4.55
C HIS A 89 0.42 -2.83 -4.01
N LEU A 90 0.20 -2.53 -2.73
CA LEU A 90 -1.10 -2.71 -2.09
C LEU A 90 -2.12 -1.75 -2.71
N GLY A 91 -3.13 -2.31 -3.38
CA GLY A 91 -4.28 -1.57 -3.88
C GLY A 91 -5.56 -1.84 -3.10
N GLY A 92 -6.60 -1.05 -3.37
CA GLY A 92 -7.91 -1.20 -2.75
C GLY A 92 -8.15 -0.20 -1.63
N SER A 93 -9.31 -0.29 -0.98
CA SER A 93 -9.63 0.60 0.13
C SER A 93 -8.61 0.46 1.27
N LEU A 94 -8.04 -0.74 1.49
CA LEU A 94 -6.96 -0.93 2.45
C LEU A 94 -5.69 -0.18 2.05
N GLY A 95 -5.28 -0.25 0.78
CA GLY A 95 -4.12 0.50 0.29
C GLY A 95 -4.25 2.01 0.48
N ARG A 96 -5.47 2.55 0.32
CA ARG A 96 -5.76 3.97 0.59
C ARG A 96 -5.66 4.30 2.07
N ALA A 97 -6.24 3.46 2.93
CA ALA A 97 -6.21 3.65 4.38
C ALA A 97 -4.77 3.60 4.93
N VAL A 98 -3.95 2.65 4.45
CA VAL A 98 -2.53 2.58 4.80
C VAL A 98 -1.80 3.84 4.33
N THR A 99 -2.02 4.28 3.09
CA THR A 99 -1.36 5.49 2.57
C THR A 99 -1.77 6.74 3.35
N ALA A 100 -3.05 6.85 3.74
CA ALA A 100 -3.55 7.94 4.57
C ALA A 100 -2.89 7.94 5.95
N CYS A 101 -2.87 6.81 6.64
CA CYS A 101 -2.20 6.65 7.93
C CYS A 101 -0.71 7.01 7.87
N LEU A 102 0.01 6.57 6.84
CA LEU A 102 1.41 6.95 6.63
C LEU A 102 1.58 8.46 6.39
N SER A 103 0.61 9.10 5.74
CA SER A 103 0.65 10.55 5.50
C SER A 103 0.38 11.32 6.79
N GLU A 104 -0.60 10.89 7.60
CA GLU A 104 -0.93 11.48 8.89
C GLU A 104 0.23 11.37 9.89
N ARG A 105 1.01 10.29 9.80
CA ARG A 105 2.24 10.09 10.58
C ARG A 105 3.46 10.86 10.04
N GLY A 106 3.32 11.57 8.92
CA GLY A 106 4.40 12.35 8.29
C GLY A 106 5.40 11.54 7.46
N PHE A 107 5.20 10.24 7.31
CA PHE A 107 6.11 9.36 6.57
C PHE A 107 5.97 9.46 5.05
N VAL A 108 4.76 9.77 4.57
CA VAL A 108 4.46 9.97 3.15
C VAL A 108 3.86 11.35 2.98
N VAL A 109 4.65 12.30 2.46
CA VAL A 109 4.17 13.66 2.27
C VAL A 109 3.74 13.85 0.83
N ARG A 110 2.50 14.35 0.67
CA ARG A 110 1.85 14.54 -0.63
C ARG A 110 1.84 16.02 -1.00
N THR A 111 2.17 16.32 -2.25
CA THR A 111 1.97 17.64 -2.85
C THR A 111 0.65 17.65 -3.61
N GLU A 112 -0.17 18.69 -3.43
CA GLU A 112 -1.44 18.82 -4.15
C GLU A 112 -1.20 18.91 -5.67
N GLY A 113 -2.00 18.19 -6.45
CA GLY A 113 -1.86 18.13 -7.91
C GLY A 113 -0.74 17.20 -8.41
N GLU A 114 0.14 16.72 -7.54
CA GLU A 114 1.24 15.83 -7.90
C GLU A 114 0.96 14.38 -7.54
N ARG A 115 1.54 13.47 -8.33
CA ARG A 115 1.52 12.04 -8.02
C ARG A 115 2.74 11.60 -7.24
N GLU A 116 3.85 12.31 -7.35
CA GLU A 116 5.05 12.07 -6.57
C GLU A 116 4.78 12.33 -5.09
N VAL A 117 5.44 11.57 -4.22
CA VAL A 117 5.39 11.79 -2.78
C VAL A 117 6.81 11.76 -2.23
N THR A 118 7.08 12.57 -1.21
CA THR A 118 8.35 12.49 -0.49
C THR A 118 8.19 11.54 0.69
N LEU A 119 9.30 10.92 1.07
CA LEU A 119 9.34 9.90 2.11
C LEU A 119 10.17 10.39 3.29
N ASP A 120 9.69 10.11 4.49
CA ASP A 120 10.49 10.13 5.71
C ASP A 120 10.61 8.69 6.26
N GLY A 121 11.82 8.15 6.26
CA GLY A 121 12.09 6.75 6.60
C GLY A 121 11.85 5.76 5.45
N SER A 122 11.55 4.50 5.80
CA SER A 122 11.42 3.40 4.84
C SER A 122 10.25 2.49 5.21
N PRO A 123 9.72 1.70 4.25
CA PRO A 123 8.60 0.78 4.49
C PRO A 123 8.76 -0.10 5.72
N ARG A 124 9.95 -0.69 5.90
CA ARG A 124 10.26 -1.54 7.06
C ARG A 124 10.11 -0.80 8.39
N PHE A 125 10.48 0.48 8.44
CA PHE A 125 10.38 1.33 9.63
C PHE A 125 8.93 1.76 9.92
N TRP A 126 8.12 2.00 8.89
CA TRP A 126 6.75 2.46 9.06
C TRP A 126 5.81 1.43 9.68
N VAL A 127 6.13 0.15 9.51
CA VAL A 127 5.35 -1.00 10.01
C VAL A 127 6.01 -1.70 11.21
N THR A 128 6.83 -0.95 11.97
CA THR A 128 7.41 -1.40 13.24
C THR A 128 6.62 -0.91 14.43
#